data_AF-G0QCZ6-F1
#
_entry.id   AF-G0QCZ6-F1
#
_cell.length_a   1.000
_cell.length_b   1.000
_cell.length_c   1.000
_cell.angle_alpha   90.00
_cell.angle_beta   90.00
_cell.angle_gamma   90.00
#
_symmetry.space_group_name_H-M   'P 1'
#
loop_
_entity.id
_entity.type
_entity.pdbx_description
1 polymer ?
#
loop_
_entity_poly.entity_id
_entity_poly.type
_entity_poly.pdbx_seq_one_letter_code
_entity_poly.pdbx_strand_id
1 'polypeptide(L)'
;MGRGQPWTEEEINFLRRNFKEMTDEELAAEMDRTKTAVTRKRDEEDLMKQTRSSFSKWEEHEVEFLRDNYGAMTNAEMADELGRSTGSVQGKLQTENLNREKHKAWTDEELAFLRRNFDSMTDAEIADELDREVPGVKDKRLNEGLRKTDVFQWSDEDTRFLRQNWREMTDEEIAEQLGCEVHSVQTKRRREDLVSDTKDFWSEEELNFLRQNYERLKDREIADELGRSRESVKSKRQYENLECSREWSDEELDTIEDNWEDMSDSELAEQLGRGRYGVSQQRRRLGLYYENFIDSDGHDKWEKLCEDIARHLYGGIQRQKRFHGGSLIPDIFIPSEAIVVDAKLSVYDGSIDDVEKYLQIERVESVELWSYRPFKQGRKGVTIRGRDELKRLVEIQQLQSRIENMKTGTGSRTVQTSLG
;
A
#
# COMPACT_ATOMS: atom_id res chain seq x y z
N MET A 1 -7.33 -8.93 -19.15
CA MET A 1 -8.51 -9.20 -18.30
C MET A 1 -9.16 -10.50 -18.72
N GLY A 2 -9.04 -11.56 -17.91
CA GLY A 2 -9.68 -12.85 -18.17
C GLY A 2 -11.19 -12.74 -18.00
N ARG A 3 -11.96 -13.20 -18.98
CA ARG A 3 -13.42 -13.34 -18.83
C ARG A 3 -13.68 -14.38 -17.75
N GLY A 4 -14.21 -13.95 -16.60
CA GLY A 4 -14.63 -14.85 -15.53
C GLY A 4 -15.63 -15.88 -16.04
N GLN A 5 -15.69 -17.05 -15.38
CA GLN A 5 -16.59 -18.14 -15.78
C GLN A 5 -18.03 -17.65 -15.98
N PRO A 6 -18.76 -18.13 -17.00
CA PRO A 6 -20.16 -17.78 -17.22
C PRO A 6 -21.02 -18.23 -16.03
N TRP A 7 -22.15 -17.54 -15.82
CA TRP A 7 -23.12 -17.89 -14.78
C TRP A 7 -23.99 -19.05 -15.24
N THR A 8 -24.11 -20.08 -14.41
CA THR A 8 -25.02 -21.21 -14.63
C THR A 8 -26.45 -20.86 -14.19
N GLU A 9 -27.45 -21.56 -14.73
CA GLU A 9 -28.84 -21.38 -14.29
C GLU A 9 -29.06 -21.77 -12.83
N GLU A 10 -28.30 -22.75 -12.33
CA GLU A 10 -28.34 -23.17 -10.93
C GLU A 10 -27.86 -22.05 -10.00
N GLU A 11 -26.74 -21.40 -10.34
CA GLU A 11 -26.21 -20.24 -9.62
C GLU A 11 -27.20 -19.06 -9.64
N ILE A 12 -27.81 -18.76 -10.79
CA ILE A 12 -28.80 -17.67 -10.90
C ILE A 12 -30.04 -17.97 -10.06
N ASN A 13 -30.52 -19.22 -10.08
CA ASN A 13 -31.68 -19.64 -9.28
C ASN A 13 -31.37 -19.62 -7.78
N PHE A 14 -30.16 -20.02 -7.38
CA PHE A 14 -29.71 -19.93 -6.00
C PHE A 14 -29.66 -18.47 -5.53
N LEU A 15 -29.09 -17.58 -6.33
CA LEU A 15 -29.05 -16.14 -6.06
C LEU A 15 -30.47 -15.56 -5.90
N ARG A 16 -31.40 -15.88 -6.82
CA ARG A 16 -32.80 -15.42 -6.76
C ARG A 16 -33.54 -15.86 -5.49
N ARG A 17 -33.25 -17.05 -4.97
CA ARG A 17 -33.91 -17.57 -3.76
C ARG A 17 -33.33 -16.98 -2.47
N ASN A 18 -32.02 -16.74 -2.43
CA ASN A 18 -31.32 -16.47 -1.18
C ASN A 18 -30.85 -15.02 -1.00
N PHE A 19 -30.96 -14.14 -2.01
CA PHE A 19 -30.42 -12.77 -1.92
C PHE A 19 -31.02 -11.88 -0.81
N LYS A 20 -32.18 -12.26 -0.26
CA LYS A 20 -32.84 -11.55 0.84
C LYS A 20 -32.33 -11.97 2.22
N GLU A 21 -31.95 -13.23 2.37
CA GLU A 21 -31.56 -13.85 3.64
C GLU A 21 -30.03 -13.92 3.81
N MET A 22 -29.26 -13.82 2.72
CA MET A 22 -27.80 -13.93 2.72
C MET A 22 -27.10 -12.65 2.25
N THR A 23 -25.95 -12.34 2.85
CA THR A 23 -25.06 -11.26 2.43
C THR A 23 -24.39 -11.56 1.09
N ASP A 24 -23.84 -10.53 0.41
CA ASP A 24 -23.14 -10.77 -0.87
C ASP A 24 -21.87 -11.60 -0.66
N GLU A 25 -21.29 -11.52 0.55
CA GLU A 25 -20.17 -12.30 1.03
C GLU A 25 -20.52 -13.78 1.23
N GLU A 26 -21.65 -14.09 1.88
CA GLU A 26 -22.10 -15.48 2.09
C GLU A 26 -22.51 -16.13 0.77
N LEU A 27 -23.22 -15.40 -0.10
CA LEU A 27 -23.56 -15.86 -1.45
C LEU A 27 -22.30 -16.11 -2.29
N ALA A 28 -21.28 -15.25 -2.14
CA ALA A 28 -20.00 -15.41 -2.82
C ALA A 28 -19.23 -16.65 -2.35
N ALA A 29 -19.24 -16.93 -1.04
CA ALA A 29 -18.61 -18.10 -0.47
C ALA A 29 -19.27 -19.40 -0.93
N GLU A 30 -20.61 -19.46 -0.94
CA GLU A 30 -21.36 -20.67 -1.32
C GLU A 30 -21.24 -20.99 -2.82
N MET A 31 -21.10 -19.95 -3.65
CA MET A 31 -21.04 -20.09 -5.10
C MET A 31 -19.60 -20.13 -5.66
N ASP A 32 -18.60 -20.08 -4.78
CA ASP A 32 -17.16 -19.94 -5.11
C ASP A 32 -16.91 -18.79 -6.11
N ARG A 33 -17.53 -17.64 -5.84
CA ARG A 33 -17.40 -16.40 -6.63
C ARG A 33 -16.81 -15.29 -5.79
N THR A 34 -16.37 -14.21 -6.44
CA THR A 34 -16.02 -12.99 -5.73
C THR A 34 -17.28 -12.20 -5.36
N LYS A 35 -17.28 -11.54 -4.20
CA LYS A 35 -18.36 -10.62 -3.78
C LYS A 35 -18.78 -9.67 -4.91
N THR A 36 -17.81 -9.05 -5.58
CA THR A 36 -18.06 -8.13 -6.69
C THR A 36 -18.76 -8.78 -7.87
N ALA A 37 -18.46 -10.04 -8.19
CA ALA A 37 -19.16 -10.78 -9.23
C ALA A 37 -20.63 -11.03 -8.86
N VAL A 38 -20.89 -11.42 -7.60
CA VAL A 38 -22.24 -11.62 -7.06
C VAL A 38 -23.04 -10.32 -7.06
N THR A 39 -22.47 -9.22 -6.58
CA THR A 39 -23.11 -7.89 -6.61
C THR A 39 -23.51 -7.50 -8.03
N ARG A 40 -22.58 -7.62 -9.00
CA ARG A 40 -22.85 -7.28 -10.40
C ARG A 40 -23.94 -8.15 -11.02
N LYS A 41 -23.93 -9.46 -10.73
CA LYS A 41 -24.94 -10.36 -11.26
C LYS A 41 -26.32 -10.12 -10.63
N ARG A 42 -26.36 -9.85 -9.33
CA ARG A 42 -27.59 -9.48 -8.63
C ARG A 42 -28.22 -8.23 -9.25
N ASP A 43 -27.40 -7.23 -9.56
CA ASP A 43 -27.85 -6.00 -10.21
C ASP A 43 -28.30 -6.24 -11.66
N GLU A 44 -27.62 -7.13 -12.41
CA GLU A 44 -28.06 -7.58 -13.76
C GLU A 44 -29.41 -8.31 -13.76
N GLU A 45 -29.74 -9.02 -12.68
CA GLU A 45 -30.99 -9.77 -12.51
C GLU A 45 -32.10 -8.93 -11.83
N ASP A 46 -31.91 -7.61 -11.67
CA ASP A 46 -32.83 -6.68 -10.97
C ASP A 46 -33.19 -7.13 -9.54
N LEU A 47 -32.30 -7.88 -8.87
CA LEU A 47 -32.49 -8.37 -7.51
C LEU A 47 -32.06 -7.31 -6.49
N MET A 48 -32.82 -6.22 -6.40
CA MET A 48 -32.49 -5.12 -5.48
C MET A 48 -32.45 -5.59 -4.03
N LYS A 49 -31.29 -5.46 -3.37
CA LYS A 49 -31.25 -5.49 -1.90
C LYS A 49 -32.07 -4.32 -1.38
N GLN A 50 -32.79 -4.58 -0.28
CA GLN A 50 -33.35 -3.55 0.57
C GLN A 50 -32.32 -2.43 0.75
N THR A 51 -32.55 -1.29 0.12
CA THR A 51 -31.60 -0.18 0.11
C THR A 51 -31.58 0.47 1.51
N ARG A 52 -30.56 1.28 1.84
CA ARG A 52 -30.60 2.18 3.01
C ARG A 52 -31.90 3.02 3.09
N SER A 53 -32.63 3.16 1.99
CA SER A 53 -33.95 3.80 1.91
C SER A 53 -35.10 2.92 2.43
N SER A 54 -35.04 1.59 2.30
CA SER A 54 -36.07 0.69 2.87
C SER A 54 -35.92 0.50 4.38
N PHE A 55 -34.71 0.59 4.93
CA PHE A 55 -34.47 0.65 6.38
C PHE A 55 -35.03 1.91 7.07
N SER A 56 -35.50 2.89 6.30
CA SER A 56 -36.15 4.10 6.82
C SER A 56 -37.55 3.81 7.39
N LYS A 57 -38.25 2.80 6.87
CA LYS A 57 -39.58 2.42 7.36
C LYS A 57 -39.45 1.31 8.40
N TRP A 58 -40.19 1.44 9.48
CA TRP A 58 -40.33 0.42 10.52
C TRP A 58 -41.57 -0.40 10.22
N GLU A 59 -41.41 -1.71 10.11
CA GLU A 59 -42.51 -2.66 9.97
C GLU A 59 -43.18 -2.88 11.33
N GLU A 60 -44.47 -3.21 11.36
CA GLU A 60 -45.25 -3.33 12.60
C GLU A 60 -44.63 -4.37 13.56
N HIS A 61 -44.16 -5.50 13.04
CA HIS A 61 -43.52 -6.56 13.84
C HIS A 61 -42.21 -6.10 14.49
N GLU A 62 -41.45 -5.21 13.85
CA GLU A 62 -40.23 -4.64 14.44
C GLU A 62 -40.58 -3.70 15.59
N VAL A 63 -41.68 -2.94 15.47
CA VAL A 63 -42.17 -2.05 16.53
C VAL A 63 -42.72 -2.87 17.71
N GLU A 64 -43.44 -3.95 17.43
CA GLU A 64 -43.94 -4.88 18.44
C GLU A 64 -42.79 -5.55 19.19
N PHE A 65 -41.77 -6.03 18.47
CA PHE A 65 -40.55 -6.56 19.08
C PHE A 65 -39.87 -5.55 20.02
N LEU A 66 -39.77 -4.27 19.62
CA LEU A 66 -39.23 -3.24 20.50
C LEU A 66 -40.09 -3.04 21.76
N ARG A 67 -41.43 -3.04 21.64
CA ARG A 67 -42.34 -2.89 22.78
C ARG A 67 -42.21 -4.02 23.79
N ASP A 68 -42.00 -5.24 23.31
CA ASP A 68 -41.90 -6.41 24.18
C ASP A 68 -40.53 -6.52 24.85
N ASN A 69 -39.47 -6.01 24.20
CA ASN A 69 -38.10 -6.30 24.61
C ASN A 69 -37.30 -5.09 25.13
N TYR A 70 -37.78 -3.84 25.00
CA TYR A 70 -37.00 -2.64 25.37
C TYR A 70 -36.56 -2.58 26.85
N GLY A 71 -37.28 -3.28 27.74
CA GLY A 71 -36.98 -3.38 29.17
C GLY A 71 -36.04 -4.53 29.54
N ALA A 72 -35.87 -5.54 28.67
CA ALA A 72 -35.11 -6.75 28.96
C ALA A 72 -33.79 -6.85 28.17
N MET A 73 -33.78 -6.38 26.92
CA MET A 73 -32.62 -6.40 26.02
C MET A 73 -31.96 -5.02 25.97
N THR A 74 -30.66 -4.94 25.71
CA THR A 74 -29.95 -3.69 25.40
C THR A 74 -30.27 -3.19 23.98
N ASN A 75 -30.00 -1.91 23.70
CA ASN A 75 -30.15 -1.37 22.34
C ASN A 75 -29.25 -2.06 21.32
N ALA A 76 -28.12 -2.63 21.76
CA ALA A 76 -27.21 -3.39 20.91
C ALA A 76 -27.80 -4.76 20.54
N GLU A 77 -28.32 -5.49 21.52
CA GLU A 77 -28.96 -6.80 21.30
C GLU A 77 -30.23 -6.66 20.44
N MET A 78 -31.06 -5.65 20.68
CA MET A 78 -32.23 -5.38 19.82
C MET A 78 -31.82 -4.95 18.40
N ALA A 79 -30.69 -4.26 18.26
CA ALA A 79 -30.19 -3.86 16.95
C ALA A 79 -29.67 -5.05 16.14
N ASP A 80 -29.00 -5.99 16.81
CA ASP A 80 -28.51 -7.23 16.20
C ASP A 80 -29.68 -8.11 15.72
N GLU A 81 -30.68 -8.34 16.58
CA GLU A 81 -31.87 -9.16 16.26
C GLU A 81 -32.70 -8.58 15.11
N LEU A 82 -32.81 -7.24 15.05
CA LEU A 82 -33.56 -6.54 13.99
C LEU A 82 -32.73 -6.24 12.74
N GLY A 83 -31.43 -6.56 12.72
CA GLY A 83 -30.53 -6.17 11.63
C GLY A 83 -30.44 -4.65 11.41
N ARG A 84 -30.60 -3.86 12.48
CA ARG A 84 -30.59 -2.39 12.48
C ARG A 84 -29.35 -1.83 13.17
N SER A 85 -29.12 -0.51 13.04
CA SER A 85 -28.10 0.15 13.85
C SER A 85 -28.62 0.49 15.24
N THR A 86 -27.73 0.50 16.23
CA THR A 86 -28.05 0.90 17.61
C THR A 86 -28.69 2.29 17.70
N GLY A 87 -28.21 3.24 16.89
CA GLY A 87 -28.79 4.58 16.78
C GLY A 87 -30.19 4.60 16.16
N SER A 88 -30.49 3.70 15.22
CA SER A 88 -31.82 3.56 14.62
C SER A 88 -32.83 3.05 15.65
N VAL A 89 -32.46 2.01 16.40
CA VAL A 89 -33.25 1.48 17.52
C VAL A 89 -33.50 2.55 18.58
N GLN A 90 -32.45 3.29 18.98
CA GLN A 90 -32.58 4.39 19.94
C GLN A 90 -33.56 5.47 19.47
N GLY A 91 -33.46 5.91 18.21
CA GLY A 91 -34.36 6.91 17.65
C GLY A 91 -35.81 6.43 17.57
N LYS A 92 -36.03 5.14 17.28
CA LYS A 92 -37.37 4.56 17.24
C LYS A 92 -37.99 4.39 18.62
N LEU A 93 -37.23 3.91 19.61
CA LEU A 93 -37.68 3.83 21.00
C LEU A 93 -38.11 5.21 21.52
N GLN A 94 -37.38 6.28 21.19
CA GLN A 94 -37.76 7.65 21.52
C GLN A 94 -39.08 8.08 20.83
N THR A 95 -39.26 7.72 19.56
CA THR A 95 -40.47 8.04 18.80
C THR A 95 -41.71 7.32 19.34
N GLU A 96 -41.55 6.07 19.80
CA GLU A 96 -42.61 5.26 20.42
C GLU A 96 -42.79 5.55 21.93
N ASN A 97 -42.07 6.53 22.49
CA ASN A 97 -42.03 6.86 23.93
C ASN A 97 -41.63 5.69 24.85
N LEU A 98 -40.89 4.71 24.32
CA LEU A 98 -40.35 3.56 25.06
C LEU A 98 -39.01 3.93 25.71
N ASN A 99 -39.04 4.95 26.57
CA ASN A 99 -37.86 5.36 27.32
C ASN A 99 -37.66 4.43 28.51
N ARG A 100 -36.46 3.87 28.66
CA ARG A 100 -36.06 3.28 29.96
C ARG A 100 -36.10 4.38 31.01
N GLU A 101 -36.54 4.03 32.22
CA GLU A 101 -36.45 4.96 33.35
C GLU A 101 -35.00 5.45 33.43
N LYS A 102 -34.83 6.77 33.26
CA LYS A 102 -33.53 7.40 33.44
C LYS A 102 -33.07 7.04 34.85
N HIS A 103 -31.84 6.53 34.95
CA HIS A 103 -31.17 6.07 36.16
C HIS A 103 -31.74 6.60 37.49
N LYS A 104 -31.92 5.70 38.47
CA LYS A 104 -32.32 5.97 39.86
C LYS A 104 -31.86 7.37 40.30
N ALA A 105 -32.83 8.23 40.65
CA ALA A 105 -32.54 9.59 41.13
C ALA A 105 -31.53 9.55 42.29
N TRP A 106 -30.61 10.52 42.34
CA TRP A 106 -29.65 10.62 43.44
C TRP A 106 -30.36 11.08 44.71
N THR A 107 -30.21 10.31 45.78
CA THR A 107 -30.68 10.66 47.12
C THR A 107 -29.71 11.65 47.78
N ASP A 108 -30.20 12.36 48.80
CA ASP A 108 -29.38 13.31 49.55
C ASP A 108 -28.25 12.58 50.32
N GLU A 109 -28.50 11.34 50.77
CA GLU A 109 -27.49 10.49 51.41
C GLU A 109 -26.37 10.09 50.44
N GLU A 110 -26.72 9.65 49.22
CA GLU A 110 -25.73 9.31 48.18
C GLU A 110 -24.91 10.54 47.76
N LEU A 111 -25.55 11.72 47.68
CA LEU A 111 -24.86 12.99 47.41
C LEU A 111 -23.90 13.39 48.53
N ALA A 112 -24.32 13.22 49.79
CA ALA A 112 -23.48 13.49 50.95
C ALA A 112 -22.28 12.53 51.00
N PHE A 113 -22.50 11.25 50.68
CA PHE A 113 -21.45 10.25 50.58
C PHE A 113 -20.45 10.59 49.46
N LEU A 114 -20.94 10.94 48.27
CA LEU A 114 -20.11 11.36 47.14
C LEU A 114 -19.25 12.58 47.51
N ARG A 115 -19.85 13.63 48.09
CA ARG A 115 -19.14 14.86 48.51
C ARG A 115 -18.09 14.61 49.58
N ARG A 116 -18.30 13.64 50.47
CA ARG A 116 -17.35 13.32 51.55
C ARG A 116 -16.16 12.52 51.07
N ASN A 117 -16.37 11.63 50.10
CA ASN A 117 -15.40 10.59 49.76
C ASN A 117 -14.77 10.75 48.37
N PHE A 118 -15.21 11.70 47.53
CA PHE A 118 -14.68 11.84 46.17
C PHE A 118 -13.18 12.16 46.11
N ASP A 119 -12.60 12.75 47.16
CA ASP A 119 -11.16 13.05 47.22
C ASP A 119 -10.32 11.83 47.61
N SER A 120 -10.89 10.88 48.37
CA SER A 120 -10.16 9.76 48.96
C SER A 120 -10.43 8.40 48.29
N MET A 121 -11.56 8.26 47.59
CA MET A 121 -11.97 7.01 46.92
C MET A 121 -12.02 7.19 45.41
N THR A 122 -11.69 6.14 44.65
CA THR A 122 -11.84 6.08 43.20
C THR A 122 -13.31 6.10 42.76
N ASP A 123 -13.59 6.46 41.49
CA ASP A 123 -14.98 6.51 41.00
C ASP A 123 -15.59 5.09 40.98
N ALA A 124 -14.73 4.05 40.94
CA ALA A 124 -15.11 2.64 41.04
C ALA A 124 -15.47 2.20 42.47
N GLU A 125 -14.68 2.59 43.47
CA GLU A 125 -14.98 2.28 44.88
C GLU A 125 -16.25 3.00 45.36
N ILE A 126 -16.49 4.22 44.89
CA ILE A 126 -17.74 4.95 45.20
C ILE A 126 -18.93 4.30 44.49
N ALA A 127 -18.74 3.76 43.28
CA ALA A 127 -19.78 3.06 42.54
C ALA A 127 -20.20 1.76 43.22
N ASP A 128 -19.23 1.00 43.75
CA ASP A 128 -19.46 -0.24 44.49
C ASP A 128 -20.25 0.04 45.80
N GLU A 129 -19.82 1.03 46.59
CA GLU A 129 -20.47 1.37 47.86
C GLU A 129 -21.89 1.94 47.68
N LEU A 130 -22.15 2.64 46.57
CA LEU A 130 -23.46 3.22 46.26
C LEU A 130 -24.35 2.31 45.42
N ASP A 131 -23.88 1.11 45.04
CA ASP A 131 -24.55 0.19 44.11
C ASP A 131 -25.01 0.90 42.83
N ARG A 132 -24.06 1.62 42.20
CA ARG A 132 -24.27 2.42 40.98
C ARG A 132 -23.21 2.09 39.93
N GLU A 133 -23.48 2.49 38.69
CA GLU A 133 -22.48 2.34 37.61
C GLU A 133 -21.40 3.44 37.68
N VAL A 134 -20.15 3.07 37.43
CA VAL A 134 -18.98 3.97 37.45
C VAL A 134 -19.17 5.23 36.58
N PRO A 135 -19.70 5.15 35.33
CA PRO A 135 -19.96 6.33 34.53
C PRO A 135 -20.97 7.29 35.18
N GLY A 136 -22.02 6.75 35.81
CA GLY A 136 -23.04 7.55 36.50
C GLY A 136 -22.48 8.31 37.70
N VAL A 137 -21.56 7.70 38.45
CA VAL A 137 -20.85 8.36 39.55
C VAL A 137 -19.94 9.48 39.02
N LYS A 138 -19.16 9.21 37.98
CA LYS A 138 -18.28 10.20 37.34
C LYS A 138 -19.06 11.42 36.84
N ASP A 139 -20.17 11.19 36.13
CA ASP A 139 -21.00 12.27 35.59
C ASP A 139 -21.64 13.10 36.69
N LYS A 140 -22.17 12.46 37.75
CA LYS A 140 -22.73 13.19 38.88
C LYS A 140 -21.67 14.00 39.61
N ARG A 141 -20.51 13.41 39.86
CA ARG A 141 -19.36 14.07 40.49
C ARG A 141 -18.96 15.34 39.73
N LEU A 142 -18.84 15.24 38.40
CA LEU A 142 -18.49 16.39 37.55
C LEU A 142 -19.59 17.47 37.52
N ASN A 143 -20.87 17.07 37.51
CA ASN A 143 -22.01 17.99 37.55
C ASN A 143 -22.12 18.73 38.91
N GLU A 144 -21.70 18.10 40.00
CA GLU A 144 -21.58 18.73 41.33
C GLU A 144 -20.29 19.56 41.49
N GLY A 145 -19.45 19.65 40.45
CA GLY A 145 -18.20 20.40 40.46
C GLY A 145 -17.05 19.73 41.24
N LEU A 146 -17.22 18.49 41.66
CA LEU A 146 -16.30 17.73 42.50
C LEU A 146 -15.15 17.13 41.67
N ARG A 147 -14.21 17.95 41.19
CA ARG A 147 -13.12 17.46 40.35
C ARG A 147 -12.05 16.80 41.21
N LYS A 148 -11.82 15.49 41.00
CA LYS A 148 -10.62 14.81 41.48
C LYS A 148 -9.41 15.56 40.97
N THR A 149 -8.63 16.05 41.93
CA THR A 149 -7.42 16.77 41.63
C THR A 149 -6.31 15.72 41.57
N ASP A 150 -6.28 14.93 40.50
CA ASP A 150 -5.05 14.20 40.10
C ASP A 150 -4.02 15.20 39.57
N VAL A 151 -3.85 16.33 40.27
CA VAL A 151 -3.00 17.43 39.85
C VAL A 151 -1.86 17.42 40.82
N PHE A 152 -0.72 16.92 40.33
CA PHE A 152 0.58 17.18 40.91
C PHE A 152 0.65 18.64 41.41
N GLN A 153 0.88 18.81 42.71
CA GLN A 153 0.89 20.13 43.35
C GLN A 153 2.22 20.82 43.04
N TRP A 154 2.20 21.72 42.07
CA TRP A 154 3.38 22.48 41.67
C TRP A 154 3.84 23.42 42.78
N SER A 155 5.04 23.19 43.31
CA SER A 155 5.72 24.18 44.14
C SER A 155 6.34 25.30 43.28
N ASP A 156 6.75 26.38 43.94
CA ASP A 156 7.52 27.45 43.28
C ASP A 156 8.89 26.94 42.78
N GLU A 157 9.44 25.91 43.41
CA GLU A 157 10.70 25.27 43.01
C GLU A 157 10.50 24.41 41.78
N ASP A 158 9.44 23.59 41.72
CA ASP A 158 9.08 22.78 40.54
C ASP A 158 8.77 23.67 39.34
N THR A 159 8.06 24.79 39.58
CA THR A 159 7.76 25.77 38.52
C THR A 159 9.03 26.45 38.01
N ARG A 160 9.99 26.76 38.90
CA ARG A 160 11.30 27.28 38.51
C ARG A 160 12.12 26.26 37.73
N PHE A 161 12.14 25.01 38.20
CA PHE A 161 12.81 23.90 37.53
C PHE A 161 12.26 23.69 36.12
N LEU A 162 10.94 23.64 35.96
CA LEU A 162 10.28 23.57 34.65
C LEU A 162 10.70 24.73 33.75
N ARG A 163 10.65 25.98 34.24
CA ARG A 163 11.02 27.18 33.46
C ARG A 163 12.48 27.20 33.00
N GLN A 164 13.38 26.57 33.74
CA GLN A 164 14.81 26.52 33.40
C GLN A 164 15.14 25.38 32.45
N ASN A 165 14.44 24.25 32.55
CA ASN A 165 14.86 23.02 31.88
C ASN A 165 13.95 22.58 30.73
N TRP A 166 12.76 23.19 30.53
CA TRP A 166 11.82 22.80 29.46
C TRP A 166 12.36 22.90 28.02
N ARG A 167 13.50 23.55 27.81
CA ARG A 167 14.18 23.64 26.50
C ARG A 167 15.21 22.56 26.28
N GLU A 168 15.84 22.07 27.34
CA GLU A 168 16.98 21.15 27.29
C GLU A 168 16.59 19.71 27.67
N MET A 169 15.42 19.54 28.29
CA MET A 169 14.89 18.23 28.73
C MET A 169 13.53 17.95 28.10
N THR A 170 13.26 16.67 27.84
CA THR A 170 11.96 16.18 27.40
C THR A 170 10.90 16.29 28.50
N ASP A 171 9.62 16.30 28.12
CA ASP A 171 8.51 16.31 29.10
C ASP A 171 8.56 15.05 29.99
N GLU A 172 9.11 13.94 29.48
CA GLU A 172 9.35 12.68 30.19
C GLU A 172 10.47 12.79 31.24
N GLU A 173 11.64 13.34 30.88
CA GLU A 173 12.76 13.53 31.82
C GLU A 173 12.40 14.52 32.93
N ILE A 174 11.64 15.58 32.60
CA ILE A 174 11.13 16.53 33.58
C ILE A 174 10.13 15.87 34.52
N ALA A 175 9.27 14.98 34.00
CA ALA A 175 8.29 14.26 34.80
C ALA A 175 8.96 13.29 35.79
N GLU A 176 9.99 12.57 35.35
CA GLU A 176 10.79 11.68 36.19
C GLU A 176 11.49 12.47 37.31
N GLN A 177 12.11 13.60 36.97
CA GLN A 177 12.86 14.42 37.93
C GLN A 177 11.94 15.10 38.96
N LEU A 178 10.72 15.45 38.58
CA LEU A 178 9.71 16.07 39.46
C LEU A 178 8.83 15.03 40.18
N GLY A 179 8.98 13.74 39.87
CA GLY A 179 8.16 12.67 40.46
C GLY A 179 6.67 12.80 40.12
N CYS A 180 6.35 13.23 38.90
CA CYS A 180 4.99 13.47 38.44
C CYS A 180 4.68 12.75 37.12
N GLU A 181 3.41 12.78 36.70
CA GLU A 181 3.03 12.24 35.39
C GLU A 181 3.40 13.21 34.26
N VAL A 182 3.82 12.67 33.11
CA VAL A 182 4.16 13.45 31.90
C VAL A 182 3.04 14.42 31.50
N HIS A 183 1.78 14.00 31.64
CA HIS A 183 0.63 14.84 31.33
C HIS A 183 0.51 16.09 32.26
N SER A 184 0.96 15.98 33.51
CA SER A 184 1.02 17.09 34.46
C SER A 184 2.03 18.15 34.02
N VAL A 185 3.20 17.72 33.55
CA VAL A 185 4.24 18.59 32.97
C VAL A 185 3.70 19.31 31.74
N GLN A 186 3.15 18.58 30.76
CA GLN A 186 2.58 19.15 29.54
C GLN A 186 1.50 20.20 29.83
N THR A 187 0.61 19.92 30.79
CA THR A 187 -0.47 20.82 31.18
C THR A 187 0.04 22.09 31.85
N LYS A 188 0.99 21.97 32.79
CA LYS A 188 1.59 23.14 33.45
C LYS A 188 2.38 23.97 32.45
N ARG A 189 3.17 23.33 31.59
CA ARG A 189 3.98 23.97 30.56
C ARG A 189 3.12 24.82 29.61
N ARG A 190 1.95 24.31 29.18
CA ARG A 190 0.96 25.08 28.40
C ARG A 190 0.35 26.25 29.16
N ARG A 191 0.08 26.10 30.47
CA ARG A 191 -0.50 27.17 31.30
C ARG A 191 0.48 28.31 31.59
N GLU A 192 1.77 27.99 31.64
CA GLU A 192 2.86 28.95 31.83
C GLU A 192 3.35 29.55 30.50
N ASP A 193 2.66 29.26 29.38
CA ASP A 193 3.03 29.66 28.01
C ASP A 193 4.47 29.24 27.62
N LEU A 194 4.96 28.17 28.24
CA LEU A 194 6.27 27.56 27.98
C LEU A 194 6.17 26.59 26.82
N VAL A 195 5.73 27.10 25.67
CA VAL A 195 5.53 26.29 24.48
C VAL A 195 6.89 25.84 23.95
N SER A 196 7.31 24.65 24.38
CA SER A 196 8.21 23.76 23.66
C SER A 196 7.62 23.52 22.30
N ASP A 197 8.17 24.26 21.37
CA ASP A 197 8.29 23.94 19.96
C ASP A 197 9.13 22.66 19.79
N THR A 198 9.01 21.62 20.62
CA THR A 198 9.75 20.35 20.41
C THR A 198 9.27 19.58 19.17
N LYS A 199 8.26 20.10 18.46
CA LYS A 199 7.97 19.71 17.07
C LYS A 199 8.67 20.59 16.01
N ASP A 200 9.27 21.71 16.42
CA ASP A 200 9.79 22.81 15.58
C ASP A 200 11.21 23.33 15.96
N PHE A 201 11.84 22.86 17.04
CA PHE A 201 13.18 23.27 17.43
C PHE A 201 14.22 22.50 16.63
N TRP A 202 14.57 23.05 15.47
CA TRP A 202 15.68 22.58 14.67
C TRP A 202 16.97 23.17 15.21
N SER A 203 17.90 22.31 15.64
CA SER A 203 19.25 22.73 16.01
C SER A 203 19.97 23.35 14.80
N GLU A 204 21.02 24.12 15.06
CA GLU A 204 21.80 24.73 13.99
C GLU A 204 22.48 23.65 13.12
N GLU A 205 22.90 22.54 13.71
CA GLU A 205 23.41 21.37 12.99
C GLU A 205 22.35 20.71 12.10
N GLU A 206 21.12 20.53 12.60
CA GLU A 206 20.02 19.94 11.84
C GLU A 206 19.56 20.86 10.69
N LEU A 207 19.52 22.17 10.92
CA LEU A 207 19.26 23.17 9.88
C LEU A 207 20.35 23.15 8.81
N ASN A 208 21.62 23.06 9.23
CA ASN A 208 22.73 23.00 8.30
C ASN A 208 22.69 21.71 7.48
N PHE A 209 22.39 20.57 8.12
CA PHE A 209 22.20 19.30 7.43
C PHE A 209 21.05 19.37 6.43
N LEU A 210 19.90 19.94 6.82
CA LEU A 210 18.77 20.16 5.91
C LEU A 210 19.19 21.03 4.71
N ARG A 211 19.81 22.18 4.95
CA ARG A 211 20.27 23.13 3.90
C ARG A 211 21.30 22.50 2.96
N GLN A 212 22.14 21.60 3.44
CA GLN A 212 23.13 20.93 2.59
C GLN A 212 22.56 19.74 1.80
N ASN A 213 21.47 19.13 2.28
CA ASN A 213 21.00 17.85 1.74
C ASN A 213 19.60 17.88 1.11
N TYR A 214 18.81 18.95 1.26
CA TYR A 214 17.44 19.03 0.74
C TYR A 214 17.32 18.88 -0.80
N GLU A 215 18.40 19.13 -1.54
CA GLU A 215 18.43 18.96 -3.00
C GLU A 215 18.76 17.53 -3.43
N ARG A 216 19.45 16.78 -2.57
CA ARG A 216 19.99 15.45 -2.88
C ARG A 216 19.16 14.32 -2.28
N LEU A 217 18.67 14.52 -1.06
CA LEU A 217 17.93 13.52 -0.29
C LEU A 217 16.44 13.83 -0.26
N LYS A 218 15.59 12.80 -0.19
CA LYS A 218 14.15 12.95 0.02
C LYS A 218 13.87 13.36 1.46
N ASP A 219 12.74 14.03 1.67
CA ASP A 219 12.25 14.40 3.01
C ASP A 219 12.20 13.19 3.98
N ARG A 220 12.02 11.96 3.47
CA ARG A 220 12.07 10.72 4.29
C ARG A 220 13.49 10.32 4.70
N GLU A 221 14.45 10.41 3.78
CA GLU A 221 15.85 10.05 4.05
C GLU A 221 16.50 11.06 5.00
N ILE A 222 16.16 12.34 4.85
CA ILE A 222 16.55 13.39 5.80
C ILE A 222 15.89 13.15 7.17
N ALA A 223 14.63 12.69 7.18
CA ALA A 223 13.93 12.39 8.42
C ALA A 223 14.57 11.21 9.16
N ASP A 224 14.94 10.15 8.45
CA ASP A 224 15.60 8.97 9.02
C ASP A 224 16.98 9.34 9.63
N GLU A 225 17.76 10.19 8.96
CA GLU A 225 19.07 10.64 9.46
C GLU A 225 18.96 11.60 10.66
N LEU A 226 17.96 12.47 10.67
CA LEU A 226 17.75 13.44 11.74
C LEU A 226 16.90 12.88 12.91
N GLY A 227 16.46 11.61 12.83
CA GLY A 227 15.56 11.03 13.82
C GLY A 227 14.20 11.74 13.92
N ARG A 228 13.74 12.36 12.83
CA ARG A 228 12.51 13.15 12.75
C ARG A 228 11.42 12.46 11.95
N SER A 229 10.21 13.04 11.96
CA SER A 229 9.16 12.65 11.02
C SER A 229 9.34 13.34 9.66
N ARG A 230 8.96 12.64 8.59
CA ARG A 230 8.96 13.19 7.21
C ARG A 230 8.17 14.50 7.13
N GLU A 231 7.04 14.57 7.82
CA GLU A 231 6.16 15.74 7.88
C GLU A 231 6.84 16.94 8.54
N SER A 232 7.67 16.73 9.58
CA SER A 232 8.46 17.79 10.22
C SER A 232 9.52 18.35 9.26
N VAL A 233 10.26 17.46 8.57
CA VAL A 233 11.26 17.84 7.56
C VAL A 233 10.62 18.65 6.43
N LYS A 234 9.51 18.16 5.87
CA LYS A 234 8.76 18.86 4.81
C LYS A 234 8.34 20.26 5.25
N SER A 235 7.79 20.38 6.45
CA SER A 235 7.28 21.65 6.98
C SER A 235 8.41 22.65 7.20
N LYS A 236 9.56 22.20 7.75
CA LYS A 236 10.72 23.07 7.94
C LYS A 236 11.35 23.50 6.63
N ARG A 237 11.47 22.59 5.67
CA ARG A 237 11.97 22.88 4.33
C ARG A 237 11.14 23.98 3.64
N GLN A 238 9.81 23.91 3.77
CA GLN A 238 8.90 24.94 3.26
C GLN A 238 9.05 26.27 4.01
N TYR A 239 9.19 26.25 5.34
CA TYR A 239 9.40 27.45 6.15
C TYR A 239 10.70 28.19 5.79
N GLU A 240 11.78 27.45 5.55
CA GLU A 240 13.09 27.99 5.14
C GLU A 240 13.13 28.37 3.65
N ASN A 241 12.02 28.28 2.91
CA ASN A 241 11.94 28.46 1.45
C ASN A 241 12.97 27.61 0.67
N LEU A 242 13.31 26.45 1.21
CA LEU A 242 14.19 25.46 0.56
C LEU A 242 13.36 24.67 -0.45
N GLU A 243 12.92 25.36 -1.50
CA GLU A 243 12.27 24.69 -2.62
C GLU A 243 13.28 23.79 -3.32
N CYS A 244 12.89 22.53 -3.55
CA CYS A 244 13.65 21.63 -4.40
C CYS A 244 13.44 22.07 -5.87
N SER A 245 13.98 23.25 -6.18
CA SER A 245 14.00 23.91 -7.47
C SER A 245 15.45 24.25 -7.78
N ARG A 246 16.33 23.25 -7.68
CA ARG A 246 17.63 23.37 -8.31
C ARG A 246 17.38 23.33 -9.81
N GLU A 247 17.51 24.49 -10.46
CA GLU A 247 17.41 24.62 -11.91
C GLU A 247 18.35 23.62 -12.59
N TRP A 248 17.94 23.07 -13.73
CA TRP A 248 18.77 22.15 -14.50
C TRP A 248 19.79 22.97 -15.29
N SER A 249 21.08 22.73 -15.08
CA SER A 249 22.10 23.35 -15.93
C SER A 249 22.10 22.70 -17.31
N ASP A 250 22.59 23.43 -18.32
CA ASP A 250 22.73 22.90 -19.69
C ASP A 250 23.56 21.61 -19.69
N GLU A 251 24.64 21.54 -18.89
CA GLU A 251 25.47 20.33 -18.75
C GLU A 251 24.70 19.12 -18.17
N GLU A 252 23.78 19.35 -17.22
CA GLU A 252 22.94 18.28 -16.67
C GLU A 252 21.86 17.84 -17.68
N LEU A 253 21.35 18.77 -18.49
CA LEU A 253 20.41 18.45 -19.57
C LEU A 253 21.10 17.64 -20.68
N ASP A 254 22.28 18.07 -21.12
CA ASP A 254 23.13 17.37 -22.09
C ASP A 254 23.45 15.96 -21.59
N THR A 255 23.81 15.82 -20.31
CA THR A 255 24.08 14.51 -19.70
C THR A 255 22.83 13.60 -19.75
N ILE A 256 21.63 14.14 -19.52
CA ILE A 256 20.39 13.36 -19.67
C ILE A 256 20.15 13.01 -21.14
N GLU A 257 20.24 13.97 -22.06
CA GLU A 257 20.02 13.77 -23.50
C GLU A 257 20.99 12.74 -24.12
N ASP A 258 22.24 12.73 -23.69
CA ASP A 258 23.28 11.85 -24.22
C ASP A 258 23.22 10.43 -23.65
N ASN A 259 22.73 10.26 -22.41
CA ASN A 259 22.89 9.00 -21.68
C ASN A 259 21.56 8.30 -21.33
N TRP A 260 20.40 8.94 -21.52
CA TRP A 260 19.13 8.37 -21.07
C TRP A 260 18.74 7.04 -21.74
N GLU A 261 19.23 6.75 -22.95
CA GLU A 261 18.97 5.48 -23.63
C GLU A 261 19.73 4.31 -22.98
N ASP A 262 20.94 4.59 -22.49
CA ASP A 262 21.89 3.60 -21.97
C ASP A 262 21.94 3.52 -20.43
N MET A 263 21.41 4.54 -19.75
CA MET A 263 21.40 4.64 -18.29
C MET A 263 19.96 4.68 -17.76
N SER A 264 19.74 4.05 -16.61
CA SER A 264 18.49 4.16 -15.87
C SER A 264 18.35 5.54 -15.19
N ASP A 265 17.11 5.95 -14.89
CA ASP A 265 16.84 7.17 -14.10
C ASP A 265 17.59 7.17 -12.73
N SER A 266 18.00 6.00 -12.21
CA SER A 266 18.78 5.88 -10.96
C SER A 266 20.27 6.11 -11.18
N GLU A 267 20.86 5.57 -12.25
CA GLU A 267 22.27 5.78 -12.58
C GLU A 267 22.53 7.22 -13.00
N LEU A 268 21.61 7.81 -13.78
CA LEU A 268 21.65 9.24 -14.10
C LEU A 268 21.55 10.10 -12.83
N ALA A 269 20.72 9.69 -11.87
CA ALA A 269 20.60 10.38 -10.59
C ALA A 269 21.89 10.34 -9.76
N GLU A 270 22.55 9.18 -9.71
CA GLU A 270 23.86 9.05 -9.05
C GLU A 270 24.92 9.91 -9.74
N GLN A 271 24.99 9.88 -11.08
CA GLN A 271 25.95 10.66 -11.87
C GLN A 271 25.74 12.17 -11.74
N LEU A 272 24.49 12.62 -11.71
CA LEU A 272 24.13 14.04 -11.62
C LEU A 272 24.08 14.56 -10.18
N GLY A 273 24.21 13.69 -9.18
CA GLY A 273 23.97 14.02 -7.78
C GLY A 273 22.54 14.52 -7.51
N ARG A 274 21.56 14.02 -8.28
CA ARG A 274 20.14 14.39 -8.25
C ARG A 274 19.28 13.25 -7.71
N GLY A 275 18.05 13.53 -7.32
CA GLY A 275 17.09 12.48 -7.00
C GLY A 275 16.53 11.79 -8.26
N ARG A 276 16.43 10.44 -8.25
CA ARG A 276 15.84 9.61 -9.33
C ARG A 276 14.53 10.15 -9.91
N TYR A 277 13.62 10.57 -9.04
CA TYR A 277 12.33 11.11 -9.47
C TYR A 277 12.48 12.44 -10.22
N GLY A 278 13.39 13.31 -9.79
CA GLY A 278 13.71 14.57 -10.47
C GLY A 278 14.24 14.33 -11.87
N VAL A 279 15.20 13.41 -12.01
CA VAL A 279 15.74 12.98 -13.32
C VAL A 279 14.66 12.43 -14.23
N SER A 280 13.81 11.52 -13.73
CA SER A 280 12.70 10.94 -14.49
C SER A 280 11.72 11.99 -15.01
N GLN A 281 11.37 12.96 -14.15
CA GLN A 281 10.48 14.06 -14.50
C GLN A 281 11.12 15.03 -15.51
N GLN A 282 12.42 15.32 -15.38
CA GLN A 282 13.12 16.20 -16.31
C GLN A 282 13.30 15.55 -17.68
N ARG A 283 13.73 14.29 -17.73
CA ARG A 283 13.82 13.50 -18.96
C ARG A 283 12.49 13.50 -19.73
N ARG A 284 11.36 13.31 -19.04
CA ARG A 284 10.01 13.42 -19.63
C ARG A 284 9.69 14.81 -20.16
N ARG A 285 10.12 15.88 -19.48
CA ARG A 285 9.95 17.27 -19.94
C ARG A 285 10.76 17.56 -21.21
N LEU A 286 11.92 16.93 -21.37
CA LEU A 286 12.74 16.97 -22.58
C LEU A 286 12.13 16.12 -23.73
N GLY A 287 10.99 15.46 -23.51
CA GLY A 287 10.38 14.59 -24.52
C GLY A 287 11.08 13.24 -24.69
N LEU A 288 12.04 12.93 -23.83
CA LEU A 288 12.76 11.68 -23.82
C LEU A 288 11.92 10.67 -23.04
N TYR A 289 11.21 9.80 -23.75
CA TYR A 289 10.41 8.74 -23.15
C TYR A 289 11.09 7.41 -23.43
N TYR A 290 11.33 6.62 -22.38
CA TYR A 290 11.58 5.20 -22.61
C TYR A 290 10.39 4.65 -23.39
N GLU A 291 10.64 4.07 -24.57
CA GLU A 291 9.62 3.27 -25.26
C GLU A 291 9.02 2.31 -24.24
N ASN A 292 7.70 2.39 -24.15
CA ASN A 292 6.87 2.09 -22.99
C ASN A 292 7.40 0.99 -22.05
N PHE A 293 7.28 1.28 -20.75
CA PHE A 293 7.18 0.30 -19.69
C PHE A 293 6.35 -0.88 -20.19
N ILE A 294 7.00 -2.02 -20.41
CA ILE A 294 6.35 -3.22 -20.91
C ILE A 294 5.51 -3.74 -19.74
N ASP A 295 4.19 -3.53 -19.81
CA ASP A 295 3.22 -4.16 -18.91
C ASP A 295 3.24 -5.70 -19.07
N SER A 296 2.45 -6.42 -18.29
CA SER A 296 2.35 -7.88 -18.42
C SER A 296 2.09 -8.34 -19.86
N ASP A 297 1.29 -7.56 -20.61
CA ASP A 297 0.94 -7.87 -22.00
C ASP A 297 2.12 -7.67 -22.96
N GLY A 298 3.04 -6.76 -22.63
CA GLY A 298 4.28 -6.60 -23.37
C GLY A 298 5.33 -7.68 -23.04
N HIS A 299 5.33 -8.23 -21.82
CA HIS A 299 6.21 -9.35 -21.45
C HIS A 299 5.88 -10.56 -22.31
N ASP A 300 4.59 -10.87 -22.41
CA ASP A 300 4.10 -11.98 -23.22
C ASP A 300 4.43 -11.79 -24.71
N LYS A 301 4.40 -10.55 -25.22
CA LYS A 301 4.83 -10.23 -26.59
C LYS A 301 6.33 -10.41 -26.78
N TRP A 302 7.14 -10.03 -25.80
CA TRP A 302 8.59 -10.22 -25.84
C TRP A 302 8.97 -11.70 -25.79
N GLU A 303 8.40 -12.46 -24.85
CA GLU A 303 8.58 -13.92 -24.79
C GLU A 303 8.18 -14.57 -26.10
N LYS A 304 7.04 -14.17 -26.67
CA LYS A 304 6.57 -14.70 -27.95
C LYS A 304 7.57 -14.43 -29.08
N LEU A 305 8.15 -13.22 -29.11
CA LEU A 305 9.19 -12.88 -30.08
C LEU A 305 10.47 -13.69 -29.86
N CYS A 306 10.91 -13.87 -28.61
CA CYS A 306 12.04 -14.74 -28.27
C CYS A 306 11.80 -16.19 -28.72
N GLU A 307 10.60 -16.74 -28.52
CA GLU A 307 10.25 -18.06 -29.04
C GLU A 307 10.37 -18.13 -30.56
N ASP A 308 9.86 -17.13 -31.27
CA ASP A 308 9.87 -17.11 -32.73
C ASP A 308 11.29 -16.97 -33.28
N ILE A 309 12.13 -16.15 -32.64
CA ILE A 309 13.56 -16.04 -32.93
C ILE A 309 14.24 -17.39 -32.66
N ALA A 310 14.01 -18.03 -31.51
CA ALA A 310 14.63 -19.31 -31.18
C ALA A 310 14.21 -20.43 -32.14
N ARG A 311 12.93 -20.47 -32.57
CA ARG A 311 12.48 -21.38 -33.63
C ARG A 311 13.21 -21.13 -34.94
N HIS A 312 13.45 -19.86 -35.29
CA HIS A 312 14.16 -19.52 -36.52
C HIS A 312 15.63 -19.90 -36.46
N LEU A 313 16.31 -19.58 -35.35
CA LEU A 313 17.73 -19.83 -35.15
C LEU A 313 18.05 -21.32 -35.06
N TYR A 314 17.26 -22.09 -34.31
CA TYR A 314 17.59 -23.46 -33.92
C TYR A 314 16.63 -24.53 -34.46
N GLY A 315 15.56 -24.14 -35.17
CA GLY A 315 14.58 -25.03 -35.80
C GLY A 315 13.56 -25.67 -34.84
N GLY A 316 14.00 -26.11 -33.65
CA GLY A 316 13.15 -26.81 -32.68
C GLY A 316 13.32 -26.29 -31.24
N ILE A 317 12.20 -25.93 -30.59
CA ILE A 317 12.18 -25.46 -29.20
C ILE A 317 11.14 -26.23 -28.37
N GLN A 318 11.37 -26.31 -27.06
CA GLN A 318 10.43 -26.84 -26.08
C GLN A 318 10.04 -25.75 -25.09
N ARG A 319 8.74 -25.42 -25.05
CA ARG A 319 8.17 -24.48 -24.07
C ARG A 319 7.80 -25.24 -22.80
N GLN A 320 8.22 -24.72 -21.66
CA GLN A 320 7.88 -25.30 -20.37
C GLN A 320 6.68 -24.57 -19.73
N LYS A 321 5.86 -25.29 -18.95
CA LYS A 321 4.72 -24.69 -18.24
C LYS A 321 5.22 -23.98 -17.00
N ARG A 322 4.83 -22.71 -16.80
CA ARG A 322 5.06 -21.99 -15.52
C ARG A 322 4.29 -22.71 -14.40
N PHE A 323 4.98 -23.09 -13.33
CA PHE A 323 4.33 -23.65 -12.14
C PHE A 323 3.72 -22.53 -11.27
N HIS A 324 2.61 -22.84 -10.58
CA HIS A 324 2.09 -21.97 -9.53
C HIS A 324 3.05 -22.02 -8.33
N GLY A 325 3.68 -20.90 -7.96
CA GLY A 325 4.47 -20.80 -6.72
C GLY A 325 5.95 -20.41 -6.84
N GLY A 326 6.41 -19.83 -7.96
CA GLY A 326 7.74 -19.23 -8.05
C GLY A 326 8.75 -20.08 -8.82
N SER A 327 9.47 -19.40 -9.72
CA SER A 327 10.31 -19.89 -10.81
C SER A 327 11.31 -20.97 -10.46
N LEU A 328 11.34 -22.02 -11.27
CA LEU A 328 12.48 -22.93 -11.38
C LEU A 328 12.58 -23.61 -12.75
N ILE A 329 11.94 -23.06 -13.78
CA ILE A 329 12.01 -23.61 -15.14
C ILE A 329 12.19 -22.47 -16.14
N PRO A 330 13.11 -22.62 -17.12
CA PRO A 330 13.33 -21.63 -18.16
C PRO A 330 12.16 -21.50 -19.13
N ASP A 331 12.02 -20.31 -19.72
CA ASP A 331 10.94 -20.00 -20.67
C ASP A 331 11.05 -20.84 -21.95
N ILE A 332 12.28 -21.08 -22.43
CA ILE A 332 12.55 -21.79 -23.68
C ILE A 332 13.75 -22.72 -23.49
N PHE A 333 13.56 -24.01 -23.80
CA PHE A 333 14.66 -24.99 -23.91
C PHE A 333 14.90 -25.36 -25.37
N ILE A 334 16.16 -25.40 -25.80
CA ILE A 334 16.61 -25.77 -27.15
C ILE A 334 17.35 -27.11 -27.07
N PRO A 335 16.69 -28.24 -27.37
CA PRO A 335 17.27 -29.56 -27.15
C PRO A 335 18.45 -29.89 -28.06
N SER A 336 18.51 -29.32 -29.27
CA SER A 336 19.58 -29.61 -30.24
C SER A 336 20.94 -29.09 -29.80
N GLU A 337 20.95 -28.00 -29.06
CA GLU A 337 22.17 -27.31 -28.60
C GLU A 337 22.37 -27.43 -27.08
N ALA A 338 21.47 -28.11 -26.36
CA ALA A 338 21.47 -28.16 -24.90
C ALA A 338 21.46 -26.75 -24.25
N ILE A 339 20.79 -25.78 -24.89
CA ILE A 339 20.74 -24.37 -24.46
C ILE A 339 19.42 -24.09 -23.75
N VAL A 340 19.52 -23.35 -22.65
CA VAL A 340 18.39 -22.70 -21.98
C VAL A 340 18.36 -21.22 -22.33
N VAL A 341 17.20 -20.72 -22.76
CA VAL A 341 16.95 -19.30 -23.00
C VAL A 341 15.88 -18.80 -22.02
N ASP A 342 16.22 -17.76 -21.26
CA ASP A 342 15.34 -17.07 -20.32
C ASP A 342 15.11 -15.64 -20.83
N ALA A 343 13.86 -15.28 -21.11
CA ALA A 343 13.49 -14.04 -21.75
C ALA A 343 13.22 -12.96 -20.69
N LYS A 344 14.15 -12.00 -20.56
CA LYS A 344 14.07 -10.93 -19.55
C LYS A 344 13.66 -9.59 -20.17
N LEU A 345 12.90 -8.80 -19.42
CA LEU A 345 12.56 -7.42 -19.82
C LEU A 345 13.68 -6.42 -19.49
N SER A 346 14.32 -6.57 -18.34
CA SER A 346 15.51 -5.82 -17.93
C SER A 346 16.20 -6.52 -16.75
N VAL A 347 17.46 -6.18 -16.48
CA VAL A 347 18.20 -6.70 -15.31
C VAL A 347 17.78 -6.01 -14.00
N TYR A 348 16.90 -5.02 -14.06
CA TYR A 348 16.45 -4.22 -12.91
C TYR A 348 15.23 -4.80 -12.18
N ASP A 349 14.76 -6.00 -12.54
CA ASP A 349 13.80 -6.77 -11.73
C ASP A 349 14.46 -7.45 -10.50
N GLY A 350 15.62 -6.93 -10.08
CA GLY A 350 16.20 -7.22 -8.77
C GLY A 350 16.80 -8.61 -8.56
N SER A 351 16.80 -9.51 -9.55
CA SER A 351 17.41 -10.83 -9.40
C SER A 351 17.89 -11.44 -10.72
N ILE A 352 19.20 -11.69 -10.84
CA ILE A 352 19.70 -12.86 -11.57
C ILE A 352 19.84 -13.94 -10.49
N ASP A 353 18.72 -14.31 -9.86
CA ASP A 353 18.74 -15.31 -8.80
C ASP A 353 18.94 -16.67 -9.44
N ASP A 354 19.95 -17.38 -8.95
CA ASP A 354 20.08 -18.82 -9.15
C ASP A 354 20.28 -19.32 -10.60
N VAL A 355 20.98 -18.57 -11.47
CA VAL A 355 21.32 -19.07 -12.82
C VAL A 355 22.11 -20.39 -12.78
N GLU A 356 22.87 -20.65 -11.71
CA GLU A 356 23.52 -21.93 -11.49
C GLU A 356 22.53 -23.11 -11.40
N LYS A 357 21.30 -22.88 -10.93
CA LYS A 357 20.25 -23.92 -10.91
C LYS A 357 19.85 -24.37 -12.30
N TYR A 358 19.96 -23.52 -13.32
CA TYR A 358 19.71 -23.93 -14.71
C TYR A 358 20.77 -24.89 -15.23
N LEU A 359 22.04 -24.71 -14.83
CA LEU A 359 23.14 -25.61 -15.18
C LEU A 359 23.06 -26.96 -14.44
N GLN A 360 22.22 -27.07 -13.40
CA GLN A 360 21.96 -28.33 -12.69
C GLN A 360 20.88 -29.20 -13.37
N ILE A 361 20.18 -28.67 -14.38
CA ILE A 361 19.16 -29.41 -15.12
C ILE A 361 19.86 -30.42 -16.04
N GLU A 362 19.45 -31.68 -15.98
CA GLU A 362 19.98 -32.75 -16.84
C GLU A 362 19.79 -32.37 -18.31
N ARG A 363 20.89 -32.40 -19.10
CA ARG A 363 20.96 -32.04 -20.53
C ARG A 363 21.04 -30.54 -20.85
N VAL A 364 21.36 -29.68 -19.88
CA VAL A 364 21.68 -28.25 -20.13
C VAL A 364 23.19 -28.05 -20.06
N GLU A 365 23.79 -27.52 -21.13
CA GLU A 365 25.23 -27.22 -21.21
C GLU A 365 25.54 -25.73 -21.11
N SER A 366 24.59 -24.87 -21.50
CA SER A 366 24.76 -23.42 -21.40
C SER A 366 23.44 -22.66 -21.23
N VAL A 367 23.54 -21.45 -20.68
CA VAL A 367 22.40 -20.57 -20.40
C VAL A 367 22.60 -19.25 -21.14
N GLU A 368 21.58 -18.83 -21.88
CA GLU A 368 21.48 -17.51 -22.48
C GLU A 368 20.35 -16.69 -21.86
N LEU A 369 20.63 -15.43 -21.54
CA LEU A 369 19.62 -14.46 -21.12
C LEU A 369 19.34 -13.52 -22.28
N TRP A 370 18.10 -13.50 -22.75
CA TRP A 370 17.69 -12.65 -23.87
C TRP A 370 16.94 -11.45 -23.33
N SER A 371 17.57 -10.29 -23.40
CA SER A 371 17.04 -9.07 -22.80
C SER A 371 16.47 -8.14 -23.85
N TYR A 372 15.27 -7.62 -23.58
CA TYR A 372 14.68 -6.57 -24.42
C TYR A 372 15.53 -5.29 -24.37
N ARG A 373 16.10 -4.95 -23.20
CA ARG A 373 16.96 -3.78 -22.99
C ARG A 373 18.47 -4.15 -22.94
N PRO A 374 19.39 -3.26 -23.37
CA PRO A 374 20.82 -3.51 -23.29
C PRO A 374 21.31 -3.67 -21.84
N PHE A 375 22.38 -4.45 -21.63
CA PHE A 375 23.03 -4.64 -20.33
C PHE A 375 24.55 -4.66 -20.45
N LYS A 376 25.27 -4.20 -19.42
CA LYS A 376 26.75 -4.05 -19.43
C LYS A 376 27.53 -5.20 -18.79
N GLN A 377 26.95 -6.11 -17.99
CA GLN A 377 27.71 -7.13 -17.27
C GLN A 377 27.35 -8.59 -17.66
N GLY A 378 28.30 -9.39 -18.10
CA GLY A 378 28.15 -10.85 -18.15
C GLY A 378 28.51 -11.49 -16.81
N ARG A 379 27.82 -12.57 -16.41
CA ARG A 379 28.36 -13.53 -15.42
C ARG A 379 29.11 -14.63 -16.16
N LYS A 380 30.17 -15.17 -15.54
CA LYS A 380 30.96 -16.26 -16.13
C LYS A 380 30.07 -17.49 -16.36
N GLY A 381 30.01 -17.97 -17.61
CA GLY A 381 29.17 -19.11 -17.99
C GLY A 381 27.74 -18.74 -18.43
N VAL A 382 27.41 -17.45 -18.51
CA VAL A 382 26.10 -16.95 -18.97
C VAL A 382 26.30 -15.99 -20.14
N THR A 383 25.69 -16.31 -21.29
CA THR A 383 25.69 -15.40 -22.45
C THR A 383 24.50 -14.48 -22.35
N ILE A 384 24.69 -13.18 -22.53
CA ILE A 384 23.59 -12.20 -22.54
C ILE A 384 23.50 -11.63 -23.94
N ARG A 385 22.29 -11.65 -24.51
CA ARG A 385 22.02 -11.07 -25.83
C ARG A 385 20.95 -9.99 -25.73
N GLY A 386 21.26 -8.82 -26.28
CA GLY A 386 20.30 -7.73 -26.40
C GLY A 386 19.40 -7.91 -27.62
N ARG A 387 18.22 -7.28 -27.60
CA ARG A 387 17.26 -7.26 -28.71
C ARG A 387 17.90 -6.99 -30.08
N ASP A 388 18.77 -6.00 -30.19
CA ASP A 388 19.35 -5.64 -31.48
C ASP A 388 20.44 -6.62 -31.95
N GLU A 389 21.11 -7.30 -31.02
CA GLU A 389 21.98 -8.42 -31.37
C GLU A 389 21.19 -9.59 -31.93
N LEU A 390 20.06 -9.94 -31.28
CA LEU A 390 19.18 -11.01 -31.74
C LEU A 390 18.61 -10.72 -33.14
N LYS A 391 18.20 -9.48 -33.41
CA LYS A 391 17.76 -9.06 -34.76
C LYS A 391 18.85 -9.29 -35.81
N ARG A 392 20.08 -8.86 -35.52
CA ARG A 392 21.22 -9.06 -36.43
C ARG A 392 21.49 -10.54 -36.70
N LEU A 393 21.41 -11.40 -35.69
CA LEU A 393 21.60 -12.85 -35.87
C LEU A 393 20.57 -13.45 -36.83
N VAL A 394 19.29 -13.06 -36.67
CA VAL A 394 18.21 -13.51 -37.58
C VAL A 394 18.46 -13.04 -39.01
N GLU A 395 18.81 -11.77 -39.21
CA GLU A 395 19.11 -11.22 -40.53
C GLU A 395 20.28 -11.95 -41.20
N ILE A 396 21.35 -12.24 -40.44
CA ILE A 396 22.51 -12.99 -40.92
C ILE A 396 22.09 -14.39 -41.40
N GLN A 397 21.29 -15.11 -40.62
CA GLN A 397 20.87 -16.47 -40.98
C GLN A 397 19.95 -16.48 -42.21
N GLN A 398 19.08 -15.47 -42.35
CA GLN A 398 18.26 -15.30 -43.56
C GLN A 398 19.12 -15.04 -44.79
N LEU A 399 20.17 -14.21 -44.66
CA LEU A 399 21.12 -13.97 -45.74
C LEU A 399 21.90 -15.25 -46.10
N GLN A 400 22.36 -16.01 -45.11
CA GLN A 400 23.04 -17.29 -45.33
C GLN A 400 22.14 -18.29 -46.07
N SER A 401 20.89 -18.43 -45.64
CA SER A 401 19.89 -19.30 -46.29
C SER A 401 19.62 -18.87 -47.74
N ARG A 402 19.54 -17.56 -48.01
CA ARG A 402 19.41 -17.03 -49.38
C ARG A 402 20.63 -17.34 -50.24
N ILE A 403 21.84 -17.16 -49.70
CA ILE A 403 23.10 -17.49 -50.40
C ILE A 403 23.16 -18.98 -50.72
N GLU A 404 22.79 -19.85 -49.79
CA GLU A 404 22.78 -21.30 -50.00
C GLU A 404 21.76 -21.71 -51.07
N ASN A 405 20.56 -21.12 -51.06
CA ASN A 405 19.56 -21.32 -52.12
C ASN A 405 20.03 -20.82 -53.50
N MET A 406 20.83 -19.74 -53.56
CA MET A 406 21.43 -19.28 -54.83
C MET A 406 22.53 -20.24 -55.32
N LYS A 407 23.30 -20.84 -54.40
CA LYS A 407 24.32 -21.84 -54.72
C LYS A 407 23.71 -23.16 -55.19
N THR A 408 22.56 -23.57 -54.64
CA THR A 408 21.85 -24.80 -55.07
C THR A 408 20.95 -24.56 -56.29
N GLY A 409 20.51 -23.32 -56.53
CA GLY A 409 19.64 -22.92 -57.65
C GLY A 409 20.33 -22.61 -58.99
N THR A 410 21.66 -22.66 -59.08
CA THR A 410 22.42 -22.39 -60.32
C THR A 410 22.71 -23.64 -61.17
N GLY A 411 21.94 -24.71 -60.98
CA GLY A 411 22.05 -25.98 -61.70
C GLY A 411 20.91 -26.30 -62.67
N SER A 412 20.32 -25.34 -63.39
CA SER A 412 19.48 -25.65 -64.55
C SER A 412 19.25 -24.45 -65.48
N ARG A 413 20.20 -24.19 -66.38
CA ARG A 413 19.92 -23.49 -67.64
C ARG A 413 20.32 -24.43 -68.78
N THR A 414 19.37 -25.25 -69.19
CA THR A 414 19.43 -25.99 -70.44
C THR A 414 19.44 -24.98 -71.59
N VAL A 415 20.58 -24.87 -72.26
CA VAL A 415 20.69 -24.20 -73.56
C VAL A 415 19.96 -25.07 -74.57
N GLN A 416 18.76 -24.66 -74.99
CA GLN A 416 18.16 -25.17 -76.22
C GLN A 416 18.57 -24.25 -77.38
N THR A 417 19.58 -24.72 -78.11
CA THR A 417 19.81 -24.36 -79.50
C THR A 417 18.73 -25.02 -80.36
N SER A 418 17.95 -24.24 -81.11
CA SER A 418 17.25 -24.76 -82.30
C SER A 418 17.83 -24.12 -83.55
N LEU A 419 18.66 -24.89 -84.24
CA LEU A 419 18.81 -24.83 -85.70
C LEU A 419 17.60 -25.53 -86.31
N GLY A 420 17.02 -24.93 -87.35
CA GLY A 420 15.90 -25.48 -88.13
C GLY A 420 15.17 -24.40 -88.87
#